data_AF-A0A7S2JAS7-F1
#
_entry.id   AF-A0A7S2JAS7-F1
#
_cell.length_a   1.000
_cell.length_b   1.000
_cell.length_c   1.000
_cell.angle_alpha   90.00
_cell.angle_beta   90.00
_cell.angle_gamma   90.00
#
_symmetry.space_group_name_H-M   'P 1'
#
loop_
_entity.id
_entity.type
_entity.pdbx_description
1 polymer ?
#
loop_
_entity_poly.entity_id
_entity_poly.type
_entity_poly.pdbx_seq_one_letter_code
_entity_poly.pdbx_strand_id
1 'polypeptide(L)'
;EVFSRRALERYDEGWETCQQPPQEDVFVQTCLKKLGATEVDAFEVLAEEHCQSEHWERCEDSHAAFHPFKTAEKYAECLRRAEKYDDDRGFQPVRVLHA
;
A
#
# COMPACT_ATOMS: atom_id res chain seq x y z
N GLU A 1 3.93 2.58 0.92
CA GLU A 1 3.13 3.75 1.39
C GLU A 1 1.89 3.89 0.52
N VAL A 2 0.82 4.52 1.03
CA VAL A 2 -0.40 4.82 0.28
C VAL A 2 -0.68 6.32 0.40
N PHE A 3 -0.90 6.99 -0.74
CA PHE A 3 -1.12 8.43 -0.78
C PHE A 3 -2.50 8.76 -1.31
N SER A 4 -3.17 9.71 -0.66
CA SER A 4 -4.35 10.32 -1.26
C SER A 4 -3.94 11.16 -2.46
N ARG A 5 -4.84 11.29 -3.44
CA ARG A 5 -4.64 12.20 -4.58
C ARG A 5 -4.27 13.62 -4.13
N ARG A 6 -4.92 14.13 -3.09
CA ARG A 6 -4.66 15.49 -2.58
C ARG A 6 -3.24 15.65 -2.04
N ALA A 7 -2.68 14.62 -1.40
CA ALA A 7 -1.30 14.65 -0.94
C ALA A 7 -0.32 14.74 -2.11
N LEU A 8 -0.56 14.01 -3.20
CA LEU A 8 0.27 14.08 -4.41
C LEU A 8 0.16 15.42 -5.13
N GLU A 9 -1.01 16.05 -5.15
CA GLU A 9 -1.17 17.43 -5.68
C GLU A 9 -0.33 18.43 -4.88
N ARG A 10 -0.27 18.30 -3.55
CA ARG A 10 0.60 19.15 -2.71
C ARG A 10 2.08 18.88 -2.96
N TYR A 11 2.43 17.61 -3.16
CA TYR A 11 3.78 17.20 -3.48
C TYR A 11 4.26 17.84 -4.79
N ASP A 12 3.47 17.73 -5.86
CA ASP A 12 3.74 18.35 -7.16
C ASP A 12 4.01 19.86 -7.06
N GLU A 13 3.21 20.56 -6.23
CA GLU A 13 3.34 22.01 -6.00
C GLU A 13 4.59 22.44 -5.20
N GLY A 14 5.22 21.55 -4.41
CA GLY A 14 6.11 22.00 -3.32
C GLY A 14 7.35 21.16 -3.03
N TRP A 15 7.55 20.03 -3.72
CA TRP A 15 8.63 19.09 -3.42
C TRP A 15 10.04 19.69 -3.53
N GLU A 16 10.25 20.68 -4.40
CA GLU A 16 11.56 21.33 -4.60
C GLU A 16 12.10 22.01 -3.33
N THR A 17 11.21 22.35 -2.39
CA THR A 17 11.62 22.97 -1.12
C THR A 17 12.07 21.94 -0.08
N CYS A 18 11.87 20.64 -0.32
CA CYS A 18 12.12 19.59 0.64
C CYS A 18 13.61 19.29 0.83
N GLN A 19 13.97 18.78 2.01
CA GLN A 19 15.31 18.23 2.24
C GLN A 19 15.47 16.94 1.43
N GLN A 20 16.71 16.55 1.13
CA GLN A 20 17.01 15.35 0.35
C GLN A 20 17.77 14.32 1.20
N PRO A 21 17.07 13.60 2.11
CA PRO A 21 17.67 12.45 2.76
C PRO A 21 17.95 11.34 1.73
N PRO A 22 18.89 10.42 2.01
CA PRO A 22 19.31 9.42 1.03
C PRO A 22 18.27 8.30 0.80
N GLN A 23 17.36 8.06 1.74
CA GLN A 23 16.30 7.07 1.60
C GLN A 23 15.04 7.71 0.99
N GLU A 24 14.48 7.05 -0.02
CA GLU A 24 13.35 7.55 -0.81
C GLU A 24 12.06 7.65 0.02
N ASP A 25 11.75 6.63 0.81
CA ASP A 25 10.63 6.60 1.75
C ASP A 25 10.73 7.75 2.78
N VAL A 26 11.90 7.94 3.38
CA VAL A 26 12.14 9.05 4.31
C VAL A 26 11.99 10.40 3.61
N PHE A 27 12.44 10.52 2.36
CA PHE A 27 12.25 11.74 1.57
C PHE A 27 10.77 12.03 1.35
N VAL A 28 10.00 11.06 0.85
CA VAL A 28 8.58 11.24 0.54
C VAL A 28 7.78 11.52 1.82
N GLN A 29 7.99 10.75 2.88
CA GLN A 29 7.33 10.93 4.18
C GLN A 29 7.59 12.33 4.76
N THR A 30 8.85 12.73 4.88
CA THR A 30 9.20 14.02 5.49
C THR A 30 8.77 15.21 4.63
N CYS A 31 8.86 15.07 3.30
CA CYS A 31 8.42 16.10 2.36
C CYS A 31 6.91 16.30 2.42
N LEU A 32 6.11 15.24 2.36
CA LEU A 32 4.65 15.32 2.46
C LEU A 32 4.20 15.92 3.79
N LYS A 33 4.84 15.56 4.92
CA LYS A 33 4.58 16.16 6.23
C LYS A 33 4.89 17.65 6.24
N LYS A 34 6.02 18.06 5.67
CA LYS A 34 6.40 19.48 5.52
C LYS A 34 5.36 20.24 4.70
N LEU A 35 4.80 19.62 3.66
CA LEU A 35 3.78 20.19 2.78
C LEU A 35 2.35 20.12 3.37
N GLY A 36 2.22 19.67 4.62
CA GLY A 36 0.98 19.69 5.39
C GLY A 36 0.08 18.47 5.19
N ALA A 37 0.57 17.39 4.58
CA ALA A 37 -0.15 16.12 4.58
C ALA A 37 -0.10 15.49 5.97
N THR A 38 -1.22 14.89 6.38
CA THR A 38 -1.31 14.14 7.63
C THR A 38 -0.89 12.69 7.39
N GLU A 39 0.09 12.24 8.16
CA GLU A 39 0.48 10.85 8.22
C GLU A 39 -0.50 10.06 9.11
N VAL A 40 -0.86 8.86 8.68
CA VAL A 40 -1.71 7.93 9.42
C VAL A 40 -1.03 6.58 9.43
N ASP A 41 -0.74 6.07 10.63
CA ASP A 41 -0.19 4.73 10.83
C ASP A 41 -1.29 3.68 10.58
N ALA A 42 -1.30 3.10 9.39
CA ALA A 42 -2.26 2.08 8.95
C ALA A 42 -1.55 0.72 8.74
N PHE A 43 -1.12 0.10 9.84
CA PHE A 43 -0.33 -1.14 9.83
C PHE A 43 -1.10 -2.36 9.29
N GLU A 44 -2.42 -2.27 9.17
CA GLU A 44 -3.31 -3.27 8.59
C GLU A 44 -3.37 -3.25 7.05
N VAL A 45 -2.70 -2.30 6.40
CA VAL A 45 -2.72 -2.18 4.93
C VAL A 45 -1.76 -3.17 4.26
N LEU A 46 -0.65 -3.49 4.92
CA LEU A 46 0.43 -4.33 4.39
C LEU A 46 0.62 -5.56 5.29
N ALA A 47 0.51 -6.74 4.71
CA ALA A 47 0.95 -7.98 5.36
C ALA A 47 2.39 -8.30 4.96
N GLU A 48 3.28 -8.45 5.94
CA GLU A 48 4.70 -8.65 5.67
C GLU A 48 5.40 -9.64 6.62
N GLU A 49 6.41 -10.36 6.09
CA GLU A 49 7.28 -11.30 6.82
C GLU A 49 7.93 -10.74 8.09
N HIS A 50 8.30 -9.46 8.07
CA HIS A 50 8.94 -8.77 9.21
C HIS A 50 7.92 -8.06 10.13
N CYS A 51 6.62 -8.20 9.82
CA CYS A 51 5.52 -7.72 10.63
C CYS A 51 4.83 -8.91 11.35
N GLN A 52 3.87 -8.62 12.23
CA GLN A 52 3.09 -9.65 12.93
C GLN A 52 1.95 -10.20 12.05
N SER A 53 2.23 -10.45 10.77
CA SER A 53 1.26 -10.92 9.79
C SER A 53 1.46 -12.42 9.57
N GLU A 54 0.71 -13.24 10.29
CA GLU A 54 0.73 -14.69 10.06
C GLU A 54 0.19 -15.02 8.67
N HIS A 55 0.82 -15.99 7.99
CA HIS A 55 0.35 -16.50 6.70
C HIS A 55 0.27 -15.45 5.57
N TRP A 56 1.01 -14.33 5.67
CA TRP A 56 1.06 -13.28 4.66
C TRP A 56 1.34 -13.83 3.25
N GLU A 57 2.11 -14.93 3.15
CA GLU A 57 2.49 -15.55 1.88
C GLU A 57 1.31 -16.20 1.15
N ARG A 58 0.18 -16.40 1.83
CA ARG A 58 -1.01 -16.99 1.24
C ARG A 58 -1.82 -15.99 0.43
N CYS A 59 -1.75 -14.70 0.74
CA CYS A 59 -2.55 -13.66 0.10
C CYS A 59 -4.06 -13.90 0.23
N GLU A 60 -4.47 -14.54 1.31
CA GLU A 60 -5.85 -15.01 1.57
C GLU A 60 -6.46 -14.28 2.77
N ASP A 61 -6.35 -12.94 2.80
CA ASP A 61 -6.99 -12.11 3.82
C ASP A 61 -7.41 -10.73 3.25
N SER A 62 -7.62 -9.73 4.11
CA SER A 62 -8.11 -8.40 3.72
C SER A 62 -7.02 -7.32 3.57
N HIS A 63 -5.74 -7.65 3.69
CA HIS A 63 -4.67 -6.66 3.48
C HIS A 63 -4.67 -6.21 2.00
N ALA A 64 -4.26 -4.96 1.76
CA ALA A 64 -4.21 -4.40 0.41
C ALA A 64 -2.96 -4.83 -0.36
N ALA A 65 -1.89 -5.17 0.35
CA ALA A 65 -0.63 -5.61 -0.23
C ALA A 65 0.05 -6.68 0.65
N PHE A 66 0.89 -7.49 0.00
CA PHE A 66 1.60 -8.62 0.62
C PHE A 66 3.08 -8.59 0.19
N HIS A 67 3.99 -8.77 1.14
CA HIS A 67 5.44 -8.70 0.90
C HIS A 67 6.21 -9.71 1.78
N PRO A 68 7.35 -10.29 1.33
CA PRO A 68 7.99 -10.16 0.02
C PRO A 68 7.69 -11.25 -1.01
N PHE A 69 7.54 -10.85 -2.27
CA PHE A 69 7.60 -11.78 -3.41
C PHE A 69 8.76 -11.42 -4.34
N LYS A 70 9.89 -12.09 -4.13
CA LYS A 70 11.16 -11.78 -4.82
C LYS A 70 11.28 -12.40 -6.23
N THR A 71 10.27 -13.15 -6.69
CA THR A 71 10.23 -13.70 -8.05
C THR A 71 8.83 -13.57 -8.64
N ALA A 72 8.75 -13.54 -9.98
CA ALA A 72 7.48 -13.45 -10.69
C ALA A 72 6.57 -14.66 -10.42
N GLU A 73 7.15 -15.85 -10.26
CA GLU A 73 6.42 -17.08 -9.97
C GLU A 73 5.72 -16.99 -8.62
N LYS A 74 6.42 -16.54 -7.57
CA LYS A 74 5.86 -16.39 -6.23
C LYS A 74 4.77 -15.32 -6.18
N TYR A 75 4.97 -14.21 -6.89
CA TYR A 75 3.93 -13.19 -7.04
C TYR A 75 2.69 -13.75 -7.74
N ALA A 76 2.87 -14.50 -8.84
CA ALA A 76 1.75 -15.09 -9.57
C ALA A 76 1.00 -16.16 -8.76
N GLU A 77 1.70 -16.90 -7.88
CA GLU A 77 1.07 -17.82 -6.93
C GLU A 77 0.19 -17.08 -5.91
N CYS A 78 0.68 -15.99 -5.33
CA CYS A 78 -0.08 -15.12 -4.44
C CYS A 78 -1.36 -14.60 -5.13
N LEU A 79 -1.22 -14.06 -6.35
CA LEU A 79 -2.36 -13.55 -7.11
C LEU A 79 -3.42 -14.62 -7.36
N ARG A 80 -3.03 -15.83 -7.79
CA ARG A 80 -3.97 -16.94 -8.02
C ARG A 80 -4.72 -17.36 -6.75
N ARG A 81 -4.07 -17.32 -5.58
CA ARG A 81 -4.71 -17.63 -4.30
C ARG A 81 -5.72 -16.55 -3.92
N ALA A 82 -5.34 -15.28 -4.05
CA ALA A 82 -6.22 -14.14 -3.79
C ALA A 82 -7.47 -14.18 -4.67
N GLU A 83 -7.33 -14.39 -5.97
CA GLU A 83 -8.45 -14.50 -6.92
C GLU A 83 -9.42 -15.62 -6.51
N LYS A 84 -8.89 -16.81 -6.20
CA LYS A 84 -9.71 -17.93 -5.73
C LYS A 84 -10.41 -17.61 -4.40
N TYR A 85 -9.70 -16.97 -3.48
CA TYR A 85 -10.24 -16.61 -2.16
C TYR A 85 -11.39 -15.60 -2.24
N ASP A 86 -11.33 -14.68 -3.21
CA ASP A 86 -12.40 -13.73 -3.47
C ASP A 86 -13.61 -14.38 -4.16
N ASP A 87 -13.38 -15.31 -5.09
CA ASP A 87 -14.43 -16.13 -5.69
C ASP A 87 -15.19 -16.95 -4.63
N ASP A 88 -14.44 -17.62 -3.74
CA ASP A 88 -14.99 -18.47 -2.66
C ASP A 88 -15.81 -17.65 -1.63
N ARG A 89 -15.46 -16.37 -1.41
CA ARG A 89 -16.19 -15.46 -0.51
C ARG A 89 -17.36 -14.73 -1.17
N GLY A 90 -17.58 -14.91 -2.47
CA GLY A 90 -18.66 -14.26 -3.21
C GLY A 90 -18.45 -12.76 -3.31
N PHE A 91 -17.30 -12.34 -3.84
CA PHE A 91 -16.92 -10.94 -4.04
C PHE A 91 -18.10 -10.08 -4.52
N GLN A 92 -18.53 -9.16 -3.66
CA GLN A 92 -19.40 -8.05 -4.07
C GLN A 92 -18.49 -6.89 -4.46
N PRO A 93 -18.38 -6.52 -5.75
CA PRO A 93 -17.62 -5.34 -6.12
C PRO A 93 -18.19 -4.14 -5.37
N VAL A 94 -17.31 -3.40 -4.68
CA VAL A 94 -17.66 -2.10 -4.12
C VAL A 94 -18.06 -1.22 -5.29
N ARG A 95 -19.37 -1.04 -5.49
CA ARG A 95 -19.89 -0.08 -6.46
C ARG A 95 -19.51 1.29 -5.93
N VAL A 96 -18.54 1.93 -6.58
CA VAL A 96 -18.30 3.37 -6.40
C VAL A 96 -19.57 4.07 -6.91
N LEU A 97 -20.47 4.40 -5.99
CA LEU A 97 -21.58 5.28 -6.25
C LEU A 97 -20.97 6.65 -6.53
N HIS A 98 -20.92 7.01 -7.81
CA HIS A 98 -20.68 8.38 -8.22
C HIS A 98 -21.86 9.20 -7.70
N ALA A 99 -21.60 10.11 -6.76
CA ALA A 99 -22.50 11.16 -6.34
C ALA A 99 -22.24 12.41 -7.16
#